data_AF-A0A9E7FW08-F1
#
_entry.id   AF-A0A9E7FW08-F1
#
_cell.length_a   1.000
_cell.length_b   1.000
_cell.length_c   1.000
_cell.angle_alpha   90.00
_cell.angle_beta   90.00
_cell.angle_gamma   90.00
#
_symmetry.space_group_name_H-M   'P 1'
#
loop_
_entity.id
_entity.type
_entity.pdbx_description
1 polymer ?
#
loop_
_entity_poly.entity_id
_entity_poly.type
_entity_poly.pdbx_seq_one_letter_code
_entity_poly.pdbx_strand_id
1 'polypeptide(L)'
;MSWQAYVDDHLMCEIDGMLLTAAAILGLDGSVWAQSATFPQGSGGVTIKKTNLALIIGIYDEPMTGGQCNMIVERLGDYLYDQGF
;
A
#
# COMPACT_ATOMS: atom_id res chain seq x y z
N MET A 1 -4.63 19.53 9.34
CA MET A 1 -4.55 18.11 9.77
C MET A 1 -3.65 17.39 8.77
N SER A 2 -2.66 16.63 9.23
CA SER A 2 -1.72 15.89 8.37
C SER A 2 -2.17 14.42 8.22
N TRP A 3 -1.78 13.76 7.13
CA TRP A 3 -2.00 12.31 6.95
C TRP A 3 -1.35 11.48 8.05
N GLN A 4 -0.24 11.97 8.62
CA GLN A 4 0.46 11.31 9.72
C GLN A 4 -0.41 11.17 10.98
N ALA A 5 -1.21 12.19 11.33
CA ALA A 5 -2.12 12.09 12.48
C ALA A 5 -3.18 11.00 12.30
N TYR A 6 -3.60 10.69 11.07
CA TYR A 6 -4.50 9.56 10.83
C TYR A 6 -3.81 8.22 11.06
N VAL A 7 -2.54 8.09 10.66
CA VAL A 7 -1.76 6.87 10.95
C VAL A 7 -1.55 6.71 12.45
N ASP A 8 -1.05 7.76 13.11
CA ASP A 8 -0.66 7.69 14.51
C ASP A 8 -1.87 7.55 15.44
N ASP A 9 -2.90 8.38 15.25
CA ASP A 9 -4.02 8.46 16.20
C ASP A 9 -5.15 7.47 15.89
N HIS A 10 -5.27 6.98 14.64
CA HIS A 10 -6.41 6.16 14.22
C HIS A 10 -6.02 4.75 13.78
N LEU A 11 -4.90 4.57 13.07
CA LEU A 11 -4.46 3.23 12.64
C LEU A 11 -3.60 2.53 13.69
N MET A 12 -2.65 3.25 14.28
CA MET A 12 -1.73 2.73 15.31
C MET A 12 -2.27 2.88 16.73
N CYS A 13 -3.59 3.05 16.89
CA CYS A 13 -4.22 3.11 18.20
C CYS A 13 -4.31 1.72 18.86
N GLU A 14 -4.28 1.70 20.19
CA GLU A 14 -4.45 0.46 20.95
C GLU A 14 -5.94 0.11 21.06
N ILE A 15 -6.29 -1.15 20.77
CA ILE A 15 -7.63 -1.70 20.95
C ILE A 15 -7.51 -2.99 21.77
N ASP A 16 -8.13 -3.02 22.94
CA ASP A 16 -8.13 -4.18 23.86
C ASP A 16 -6.71 -4.71 24.18
N GLY A 17 -5.73 -3.82 24.37
CA GLY A 17 -4.34 -4.21 24.65
C GLY A 17 -3.55 -4.66 23.43
N MET A 18 -4.10 -4.54 22.22
CA MET A 18 -3.47 -4.93 20.96
C MET A 18 -3.22 -3.72 20.06
N LEU A 19 -2.13 -3.79 19.29
CA LEU A 19 -1.71 -2.77 18.33
C LEU A 19 -1.48 -3.42 16.96
N LEU A 20 -1.68 -2.65 15.89
CA LEU A 20 -1.17 -3.05 14.59
C LEU A 20 0.37 -3.10 14.62
N THR A 21 0.95 -4.11 13.97
CA THR A 21 2.41 -4.22 13.82
C THR A 21 2.98 -3.06 12.99
N ALA A 22 2.23 -2.62 11.97
CA ALA A 22 2.56 -1.50 11.11
C ALA A 22 1.30 -1.02 10.35
N ALA A 23 1.30 0.24 9.92
CA ALA A 23 0.25 0.82 9.09
C ALA A 23 0.80 1.91 8.16
N ALA A 24 0.15 2.13 7.02
CA ALA A 24 0.45 3.23 6.10
C ALA A 24 -0.79 3.69 5.35
N ILE A 25 -0.78 4.95 4.90
CA ILE A 25 -1.72 5.51 3.94
C ILE A 25 -0.97 5.69 2.63
N LEU A 26 -1.44 4.99 1.61
CA LEU A 26 -0.83 4.97 0.28
C LEU A 26 -1.81 5.57 -0.72
N GLY A 27 -1.31 6.47 -1.56
CA GLY A 27 -2.01 6.91 -2.76
C GLY A 27 -2.19 5.76 -3.74
N LEU A 28 -3.24 5.82 -4.57
CA LEU A 28 -3.46 4.84 -5.65
C LEU A 28 -2.37 4.89 -6.74
N ASP A 29 -1.54 5.92 -6.73
CA ASP A 29 -0.33 6.07 -7.56
C ASP A 29 0.91 5.41 -6.93
N GLY A 30 0.76 4.76 -5.77
CA GLY A 30 1.85 4.14 -5.01
C GLY A 30 2.65 5.11 -4.14
N SER A 31 2.29 6.40 -4.08
CA SER A 31 2.95 7.37 -3.20
C SER A 31 2.61 7.12 -1.73
N VAL A 32 3.61 7.22 -0.85
CA VAL A 32 3.39 7.13 0.61
C VAL A 32 2.95 8.49 1.13
N TRP A 33 1.73 8.58 1.67
CA TRP A 33 1.21 9.81 2.27
C TRP A 33 1.53 9.90 3.76
N ALA A 34 1.54 8.77 4.46
CA ALA A 34 1.96 8.63 5.85
C ALA A 34 2.22 7.15 6.17
N GLN A 35 3.09 6.87 7.15
CA GLN A 35 3.38 5.52 7.59
C GLN A 35 3.82 5.47 9.05
N SER A 36 3.58 4.34 9.71
CA SER A 36 4.08 4.07 11.06
C SER A 36 5.59 3.84 11.02
N ALA A 37 6.29 4.10 12.12
CA ALA A 37 7.75 3.89 12.20
C ALA A 37 8.16 2.43 11.91
N THR A 38 7.29 1.47 12.21
CA THR A 38 7.49 0.03 11.98
C THR A 38 7.06 -0.43 10.60
N PHE A 39 6.49 0.45 9.76
CA PHE A 39 6.18 0.12 8.38
C PHE A 39 7.49 -0.20 7.66
N PRO A 40 7.56 -1.30 6.88
CA PRO A 40 8.80 -1.72 6.24
C PRO A 40 9.48 -0.57 5.48
N GLN A 41 10.62 -0.12 6.00
CA GLN A 41 11.45 0.95 5.40
C GLN A 41 12.59 0.39 4.54
N GLY A 42 12.52 -0.89 4.18
CA GLY A 42 13.47 -1.51 3.26
C GLY A 42 13.38 -0.87 1.87
N SER A 43 14.36 -1.16 1.02
CA SER A 43 14.38 -0.81 -0.40
C SER A 43 13.29 -1.49 -1.24
N GLY A 44 12.47 -2.31 -0.60
CA GLY A 44 11.20 -2.78 -1.13
C GLY A 44 10.13 -1.69 -1.18
N GLY A 45 8.94 -2.08 -1.62
CA GLY A 45 7.80 -1.20 -1.70
C GLY A 45 6.53 -1.94 -2.03
N VAL A 46 5.46 -1.20 -2.27
CA VAL A 46 4.15 -1.76 -2.58
C VAL A 46 3.50 -0.97 -3.70
N THR A 47 2.89 -1.69 -4.64
CA THR A 47 2.01 -1.12 -5.67
C THR A 47 0.59 -1.58 -5.40
N ILE A 48 -0.36 -0.65 -5.41
CA ILE A 48 -1.78 -0.96 -5.26
C ILE A 48 -2.52 -0.44 -6.49
N LYS A 49 -3.11 -1.34 -7.28
CA LYS A 49 -3.94 -0.99 -8.44
C LYS A 49 -5.39 -1.30 -8.14
N LYS A 50 -6.23 -0.26 -8.19
CA LYS A 50 -7.69 -0.39 -8.06
C LYS A 50 -8.31 -0.89 -9.37
N THR A 51 -9.25 -1.82 -9.24
CA THR A 51 -10.18 -2.28 -10.29
C THR A 51 -11.62 -1.90 -9.91
N ASN A 52 -12.66 -2.37 -10.62
CA ASN A 52 -14.04 -2.04 -10.28
C ASN A 52 -14.51 -2.73 -9.00
N LEU A 53 -14.06 -3.96 -8.75
CA LEU A 53 -14.50 -4.85 -7.66
C LEU A 53 -13.35 -5.32 -6.76
N ALA A 54 -12.08 -5.13 -7.15
CA ALA A 54 -10.92 -5.60 -6.38
C ALA A 54 -9.77 -4.57 -6.29
N LEU A 55 -8.84 -4.85 -5.37
CA LEU A 55 -7.53 -4.19 -5.25
C LEU A 55 -6.45 -5.23 -5.56
N ILE A 56 -5.57 -4.92 -6.52
CA ILE A 56 -4.38 -5.73 -6.81
C ILE A 56 -3.22 -5.13 -6.02
N ILE A 57 -2.60 -5.92 -5.15
CA ILE A 57 -1.53 -5.48 -4.26
C ILE A 57 -0.28 -6.31 -4.59
N GLY A 58 0.79 -5.65 -5.01
CA GLY A 58 2.12 -6.25 -5.15
C GLY A 58 3.07 -5.67 -4.12
N ILE A 59 3.74 -6.54 -3.37
CA ILE A 59 4.80 -6.18 -2.43
C ILE A 59 6.10 -6.72 -3.00
N TYR A 60 7.14 -5.90 -3.03
CA TYR A 60 8.44 -6.30 -3.55
C TYR A 60 9.55 -5.90 -2.57
N ASP A 61 10.67 -6.62 -2.66
CA ASP A 61 11.94 -6.32 -2.02
C ASP A 61 13.05 -6.34 -3.08
N GLU A 62 14.26 -5.92 -2.71
CA GLU A 62 15.43 -6.05 -3.57
C GLU A 62 15.67 -7.52 -4.00
N PRO A 63 16.17 -7.76 -5.23
CA PRO A 63 16.67 -6.78 -6.20
C PRO A 63 15.58 -6.22 -7.14
N MET A 64 14.29 -6.48 -6.87
CA MET A 64 13.21 -5.95 -7.69
C MET A 64 13.05 -4.45 -7.46
N THR A 65 12.90 -3.70 -8.54
CA THR A 65 12.62 -2.25 -8.49
C THR A 65 11.11 -1.98 -8.47
N GLY A 66 10.72 -0.82 -7.94
CA GLY A 66 9.32 -0.39 -7.97
C GLY A 66 8.71 -0.34 -9.37
N GLY A 67 9.49 0.07 -10.39
CA GLY A 67 9.03 0.06 -11.78
C GLY A 67 8.67 -1.34 -12.30
N GLN A 68 9.38 -2.38 -11.87
CA GLN A 68 9.07 -3.77 -12.21
C GLN A 68 7.79 -4.25 -11.50
N CYS A 69 7.63 -3.92 -10.22
CA CYS A 69 6.41 -4.23 -9.47
C CYS A 69 5.18 -3.53 -10.10
N ASN A 70 5.29 -2.22 -10.38
CA ASN A 70 4.25 -1.45 -11.06
C ASN A 70 3.81 -2.10 -12.36
N MET A 71 4.77 -2.48 -13.21
CA MET A 71 4.47 -3.12 -14.49
C MET A 71 3.65 -4.41 -14.33
N ILE A 72 3.93 -5.23 -13.32
CA ILE A 72 3.22 -6.49 -13.10
C ILE A 72 1.82 -6.23 -12.55
N VAL A 73 1.72 -5.40 -11.51
CA VAL A 73 0.47 -5.11 -10.80
C VAL A 73 -0.51 -4.34 -11.68
N GLU A 74 -0.02 -3.33 -12.40
CA GLU A 74 -0.87 -2.49 -13.25
C GLU A 74 -1.36 -3.24 -14.47
N ARG A 75 -0.53 -4.07 -15.12
CA ARG A 75 -0.97 -4.88 -16.27
C ARG A 75 -2.13 -5.81 -15.93
N LEU A 76 -2.05 -6.49 -14.79
CA LEU A 76 -3.15 -7.35 -14.34
C LEU A 76 -4.38 -6.52 -13.95
N GLY A 77 -4.17 -5.40 -13.25
CA GLY A 77 -5.27 -4.54 -12.84
C GLY A 77 -6.00 -3.90 -14.02
N ASP A 78 -5.28 -3.44 -15.06
CA ASP A 78 -5.89 -2.92 -16.29
C ASP A 78 -6.71 -4.00 -17.00
N TYR A 79 -6.16 -5.21 -17.13
CA TYR A 79 -6.90 -6.34 -17.70
C TYR A 79 -8.20 -6.63 -16.94
N LEU A 80 -8.15 -6.70 -15.61
CA LEU A 80 -9.33 -6.96 -14.78
C LEU A 80 -10.35 -5.83 -14.86
N TYR A 81 -9.87 -4.58 -14.83
CA TYR A 81 -10.70 -3.39 -14.97
C TYR A 81 -11.46 -3.38 -16.31
N ASP A 82 -10.79 -3.70 -17.42
CA ASP A 82 -11.38 -3.76 -18.76
C ASP A 82 -12.42 -4.89 -18.90
N GLN A 83 -12.29 -5.96 -18.12
CA GLN A 83 -13.28 -7.04 -18.05
C GLN A 83 -14.47 -6.72 -17.13
N GLY A 84 -14.48 -5.53 -16.49
CA GLY A 84 -15.55 -5.13 -15.57
C GLY A 84 -15.41 -5.71 -14.16
N PHE A 85 -14.26 -6.29 -13.84
CA PHE A 85 -13.90 -6.69 -12.47
C PHE A 85 -13.23 -5.55 -11.72
#